data_AF-A0A8T5UMW3-F1
#
_entry.id   AF-A0A8T5UMW3-F1
#
_cell.length_a   1.000
_cell.length_b   1.000
_cell.length_c   1.000
_cell.angle_alpha   90.00
_cell.angle_beta   90.00
_cell.angle_gamma   90.00
#
_symmetry.space_group_name_H-M   'P 1'
#
loop_
_entity.id
_entity.type
_entity.pdbx_description
1 polymer ?
#
loop_
_entity_poly.entity_id
_entity_poly.type
_entity_poly.pdbx_seq_one_letter_code
_entity_poly.pdbx_strand_id
1 'polypeptide(L)'
;MSLKIKIDLFGIGTIKGDMMRYYAPLSADAIINKFPLILRGRFSFGSKIYWTLPGVEIYKGSNTKSKKDVEKGDIIYNPKTDELIFILEKTELESKVNIIGKVTENLEFFQQAKNGLNTKISKIKS
;
A
#
# COMPACT_ATOMS: atom_id res chain seq x y z
N MET A 1 11.58 13.84 2.91
CA MET A 1 12.44 12.76 2.39
C MET A 1 11.55 11.58 2.02
N SER A 2 11.57 11.14 0.76
CA SER A 2 10.87 9.93 0.30
C SER A 2 11.83 8.75 0.33
N LEU A 3 11.32 7.55 0.64
CA LEU A 3 12.08 6.31 0.60
C LEU A 3 11.61 5.46 -0.57
N LYS A 4 12.51 5.15 -1.50
CA LYS A 4 12.23 4.27 -2.63
C LYS A 4 11.99 2.84 -2.16
N ILE A 5 10.91 2.25 -2.63
CA ILE A 5 10.52 0.87 -2.35
C ILE A 5 10.28 0.11 -3.65
N LYS A 6 10.41 -1.21 -3.55
CA LYS A 6 9.93 -2.14 -4.56
C LYS A 6 8.88 -3.08 -3.96
N ILE A 7 7.89 -3.42 -4.77
CA ILE A 7 6.83 -4.37 -4.46
C ILE A 7 6.94 -5.52 -5.47
N ASP A 8 7.38 -6.68 -5.00
CA ASP A 8 7.53 -7.88 -5.81
C ASP A 8 6.24 -8.70 -5.72
N LEU A 9 5.51 -8.83 -6.82
CA LEU A 9 4.37 -9.74 -6.99
C LEU A 9 4.91 -11.07 -7.51
N PHE A 10 4.81 -12.12 -6.71
CA PHE A 10 5.50 -13.38 -6.98
C PHE A 10 5.04 -14.00 -8.31
N GLY A 11 5.96 -14.23 -9.24
CA GLY A 11 5.67 -14.79 -10.56
C GLY A 11 5.00 -13.82 -11.55
N ILE A 12 4.87 -12.54 -11.23
CA ILE A 12 4.29 -11.52 -12.13
C ILE A 12 5.34 -10.48 -12.48
N GLY A 13 5.94 -9.83 -11.48
CA GLY A 13 6.91 -8.77 -11.74
C GLY A 13 7.14 -7.85 -10.53
N THR A 14 7.95 -6.83 -10.77
CA THR A 14 8.33 -5.84 -9.75
C THR A 14 7.72 -4.48 -10.08
N ILE A 15 7.08 -3.90 -9.08
CA ILE A 15 6.47 -2.57 -9.07
C ILE A 15 7.38 -1.66 -8.25
N LYS A 16 7.53 -0.40 -8.65
CA LYS A 16 8.30 0.60 -7.88
C LYS A 16 7.39 1.64 -7.28
N GLY A 17 7.80 2.19 -6.15
CA GLY A 17 7.09 3.29 -5.51
C GLY A 17 7.95 4.04 -4.51
N ASP A 18 7.34 5.07 -3.92
CA ASP A 18 7.95 5.94 -2.93
C ASP A 18 7.09 5.97 -1.67
N MET A 19 7.71 5.78 -0.50
CA MET A 19 7.08 6.03 0.80
C MET A 19 7.26 7.50 1.17
N MET A 20 6.15 8.18 1.45
CA MET A 20 6.06 9.62 1.73
C MET A 20 5.72 9.87 3.19
N ARG A 21 6.72 10.24 4.00
CA ARG A 21 6.53 10.45 5.45
C ARG A 21 5.73 11.72 5.81
N TYR A 22 5.65 12.72 4.93
CA TYR A 22 5.08 14.03 5.28
C TYR A 22 3.55 14.04 5.49
N TYR A 23 2.85 13.02 4.96
CA TYR A 23 1.41 12.86 5.18
C TYR A 23 1.10 12.13 6.49
N ALA A 24 1.86 11.09 6.82
CA ALA A 24 1.59 10.23 7.97
C ALA A 24 2.90 9.63 8.51
N PRO A 25 3.74 10.42 9.19
CA PRO A 25 5.11 10.01 9.56
C PRO A 25 5.10 8.76 10.46
N LEU A 26 4.20 8.71 11.45
CA LEU A 26 4.11 7.56 12.37
C LEU A 26 3.69 6.25 11.68
N SER A 27 2.74 6.31 10.73
CA SER A 27 2.31 5.13 9.97
C SER A 27 3.35 4.71 8.95
N ALA A 28 3.93 5.68 8.23
CA ALA A 28 4.98 5.41 7.25
C ALA A 28 6.19 4.76 7.93
N ASP A 29 6.66 5.31 9.05
CA ASP A 29 7.83 4.78 9.77
C ASP A 29 7.57 3.38 10.34
N ALA A 30 6.38 3.13 10.89
CA ALA A 30 6.01 1.82 11.38
C ALA A 30 6.05 0.74 10.27
N ILE A 31 5.58 1.07 9.07
CA ILE A 31 5.63 0.16 7.91
C ILE A 31 7.06 -0.03 7.42
N ILE A 32 7.82 1.07 7.31
CA ILE A 32 9.21 1.04 6.87
C ILE A 32 10.09 0.18 7.79
N ASN A 33 9.79 0.18 9.09
CA ASN A 33 10.49 -0.63 10.09
C ASN A 33 10.16 -2.13 9.96
N LYS A 34 9.04 -2.49 9.34
CA LYS A 34 8.70 -3.89 9.03
C LYS A 34 9.31 -4.42 7.75
N PHE A 35 9.97 -3.57 6.95
CA PHE A 35 10.60 -4.05 5.72
C PHE A 35 11.83 -4.93 5.99
N PRO A 36 11.99 -6.05 5.26
CA PRO A 36 11.10 -6.55 4.22
C PRO A 36 9.83 -7.22 4.79
N LEU A 37 8.67 -6.89 4.21
CA LEU A 37 7.37 -7.42 4.61
C LEU A 37 6.82 -8.33 3.51
N ILE A 38 6.32 -9.51 3.87
CA ILE A 38 5.68 -10.44 2.91
C ILE A 38 4.28 -10.77 3.44
N LEU A 39 3.27 -10.42 2.65
CA LEU A 39 1.86 -10.65 2.98
C LEU A 39 1.14 -11.25 1.77
N ARG A 40 0.02 -11.94 2.03
CA ARG A 40 -0.86 -12.44 0.97
C ARG A 40 -1.87 -11.37 0.61
N GLY A 41 -1.84 -10.92 -0.64
CA GLY A 41 -2.73 -9.88 -1.10
C GLY A 41 -4.04 -10.40 -1.68
N ARG A 42 -5.04 -9.52 -1.72
CA ARG A 42 -6.36 -9.78 -2.30
C ARG A 42 -6.96 -8.53 -2.89
N PHE A 43 -7.83 -8.69 -3.87
CA PHE A 43 -8.72 -7.64 -4.34
C PHE A 43 -9.92 -7.48 -3.42
N SER A 44 -10.57 -6.32 -3.54
CA SER A 44 -11.94 -6.13 -3.04
C SER A 44 -12.90 -7.14 -3.67
N PHE A 45 -13.97 -7.48 -2.96
CA PHE A 45 -15.02 -8.33 -3.49
C PHE A 45 -15.69 -7.66 -4.70
N GLY A 46 -15.72 -8.38 -5.83
CA GLY A 46 -16.44 -7.96 -7.04
C GLY A 46 -15.74 -6.93 -7.92
N SER A 47 -14.58 -6.38 -7.53
CA SER A 47 -13.88 -5.37 -8.34
C SER A 47 -12.36 -5.33 -8.10
N LYS A 48 -11.59 -4.99 -9.13
CA LYS A 48 -10.13 -4.80 -9.07
C LYS A 48 -9.75 -3.33 -8.83
N ILE A 49 -10.47 -2.64 -7.95
CA ILE A 49 -10.25 -1.21 -7.67
C ILE A 49 -8.99 -0.97 -6.84
N TYR A 50 -8.68 -1.88 -5.92
CA TYR A 50 -7.49 -1.80 -5.07
C TYR A 50 -6.96 -3.18 -4.67
N TRP A 51 -5.66 -3.26 -4.41
CA TRP A 51 -4.97 -4.45 -3.91
C TRP A 51 -4.65 -4.28 -2.43
N THR A 52 -5.17 -5.18 -1.59
CA THR A 52 -5.09 -5.10 -0.13
C THR A 52 -4.15 -6.16 0.43
N LEU A 53 -3.25 -5.73 1.32
CA LEU A 53 -2.41 -6.58 2.15
C LEU A 53 -2.86 -6.46 3.61
N PRO A 54 -3.63 -7.43 4.13
CA PRO A 54 -4.05 -7.43 5.53
C PRO A 54 -2.96 -7.93 6.48
N GLY A 55 -3.11 -7.65 7.77
CA GLY A 55 -2.21 -8.16 8.81
C GLY A 55 -0.86 -7.45 8.80
N VAL A 56 -0.86 -6.12 8.65
CA VAL A 56 0.37 -5.34 8.70
C VAL A 56 0.89 -5.25 10.14
N GLU A 57 0.03 -5.36 11.14
CA GLU A 57 0.28 -5.38 12.58
C GLU A 57 1.07 -4.17 13.07
N ILE A 58 0.65 -2.95 12.67
CA ILE A 58 1.26 -1.69 13.14
C ILE A 58 0.35 -0.89 14.05
N TYR A 59 -0.97 -1.12 13.96
CA TYR A 59 -2.01 -0.55 14.83
C TYR A 59 -1.88 0.96 15.05
N LYS A 60 -1.61 1.72 13.98
CA LYS A 60 -1.51 3.19 14.06
C LYS A 60 -2.87 3.82 13.79
N GLY A 61 -3.22 4.86 14.54
CA GLY A 61 -4.47 5.59 14.32
C GLY A 61 -4.46 6.47 13.07
N SER A 62 -5.61 7.05 12.77
CA SER A 62 -5.73 8.18 11.85
C SER A 62 -4.98 9.41 12.36
N ASN A 63 -4.63 10.32 11.46
CA ASN A 63 -3.99 11.59 11.77
C ASN A 63 -4.78 12.77 11.13
N THR A 64 -4.25 13.99 11.27
CA THR A 64 -4.91 15.22 10.79
C THR A 64 -5.05 15.30 9.26
N LYS A 65 -4.26 14.53 8.50
CA LYS A 65 -4.26 14.47 7.04
C LYS A 65 -4.98 13.23 6.48
N SER A 66 -5.58 12.41 7.34
CA SER A 66 -6.35 11.25 6.89
C SER A 66 -7.60 11.68 6.14
N LYS A 67 -7.85 11.07 4.98
CA LYS A 67 -8.95 11.41 4.08
C LYS A 67 -9.61 10.16 3.51
N LYS A 68 -10.76 10.30 2.85
CA LYS A 68 -11.51 9.19 2.23
C LYS A 68 -11.23 9.08 0.74
N ASP A 69 -11.09 10.21 0.06
CA ASP A 69 -10.75 10.26 -1.36
C ASP A 69 -9.33 9.78 -1.60
N VAL A 70 -9.14 8.86 -2.53
CA VAL A 70 -7.83 8.32 -2.89
C VAL A 70 -7.64 8.32 -4.40
N GLU A 71 -6.42 8.61 -4.83
CA GLU A 71 -6.08 8.71 -6.24
C GLU A 71 -5.42 7.41 -6.72
N LYS A 72 -5.50 7.17 -8.04
CA LYS A 72 -4.81 6.05 -8.67
C LYS A 72 -3.30 6.10 -8.37
N GLY A 73 -2.76 4.98 -7.92
CA GLY A 73 -1.37 4.82 -7.54
C GLY A 73 -1.06 5.17 -6.09
N ASP A 74 -2.02 5.66 -5.30
CA ASP A 74 -1.78 5.92 -3.87
C ASP A 74 -1.46 4.61 -3.13
N ILE A 75 -0.47 4.69 -2.23
CA ILE A 75 -0.19 3.67 -1.23
C ILE A 75 -0.74 4.19 0.09
N ILE A 76 -1.69 3.48 0.67
CA ILE A 76 -2.40 3.91 1.86
C ILE A 76 -2.33 2.84 2.95
N TYR A 77 -2.38 3.29 4.20
CA TYR A 77 -2.65 2.43 5.33
C TYR A 77 -4.06 2.71 5.83
N ASN A 78 -4.84 1.65 6.09
CA ASN A 78 -6.15 1.75 6.71
C ASN A 78 -6.06 1.46 8.22
N PRO A 79 -6.15 2.47 9.10
CA PRO A 79 -6.12 2.29 10.55
C PRO A 79 -7.25 1.39 11.08
N LYS A 80 -8.42 1.39 10.42
CA LYS A 80 -9.61 0.67 10.90
C LYS A 80 -9.43 -0.84 10.82
N THR A 81 -8.78 -1.32 9.76
CA THR A 81 -8.62 -2.75 9.46
C THR A 81 -7.18 -3.24 9.56
N ASP A 82 -6.23 -2.33 9.81
CA ASP A 82 -4.78 -2.60 9.88
C ASP A 82 -4.23 -3.25 8.60
N GLU A 83 -4.58 -2.65 7.45
CA GLU A 83 -4.24 -3.13 6.11
C GLU A 83 -3.44 -2.09 5.34
N LEU A 84 -2.52 -2.56 4.49
CA LEU A 84 -1.81 -1.75 3.50
C LEU A 84 -2.51 -1.94 2.15
N ILE A 85 -2.89 -0.85 1.49
CA ILE A 85 -3.71 -0.91 0.28
C ILE A 85 -3.02 -0.10 -0.84
N PHE A 86 -3.02 -0.68 -2.04
CA PHE A 86 -2.55 -0.05 -3.27
C PHE A 86 -3.75 0.28 -4.16
N ILE A 87 -3.93 1.56 -4.45
CA ILE A 87 -5.10 2.05 -5.19
C ILE A 87 -4.85 1.94 -6.69
N LEU A 88 -5.70 1.19 -7.41
CA LEU A 88 -5.55 0.97 -8.86
C LEU A 88 -6.43 1.90 -9.67
N GLU A 89 -7.52 2.39 -9.08
CA GLU A 89 -8.46 3.35 -9.66
C GLU A 89 -8.89 4.37 -8.61
N LYS A 90 -9.15 5.61 -9.04
CA LYS A 90 -9.63 6.67 -8.15
C LYS A 90 -10.96 6.28 -7.53
N THR A 91 -11.08 6.40 -6.21
CA THR A 91 -12.29 6.02 -5.47
C THR A 91 -12.38 6.74 -4.13
N GLU A 92 -13.54 6.65 -3.48
CA GLU A 92 -13.75 7.11 -2.10
C GLU A 92 -13.91 5.89 -1.19
N LEU A 93 -13.17 5.84 -0.09
CA LEU A 93 -13.22 4.75 0.89
C LEU A 93 -14.20 5.04 2.03
N GLU A 94 -14.79 3.99 2.60
CA GLU A 94 -15.75 4.11 3.71
C GLU A 94 -15.14 4.76 4.96
N SER A 95 -13.87 4.46 5.26
CA SER A 95 -13.13 4.98 6.40
C SER A 95 -12.00 5.92 5.97
N LYS A 96 -11.66 6.88 6.85
CA LYS A 96 -10.46 7.70 6.65
C LYS A 96 -9.20 6.83 6.66
N VAL A 97 -8.32 7.07 5.71
CA VAL A 97 -7.06 6.34 5.53
C VAL A 97 -5.86 7.28 5.55
N ASN A 98 -4.69 6.72 5.85
CA ASN A 98 -3.42 7.43 5.88
C ASN A 98 -2.69 7.23 4.56
N ILE A 99 -2.54 8.28 3.74
CA ILE A 99 -1.63 8.21 2.58
C ILE A 99 -0.20 8.16 3.11
N ILE A 100 0.55 7.17 2.65
CA ILE A 100 1.91 6.86 3.12
C ILE A 100 2.89 6.68 1.97
N GLY A 101 2.43 6.74 0.73
CA GLY A 101 3.29 6.61 -0.43
C GLY A 101 2.54 6.68 -1.75
N LYS A 102 3.27 6.43 -2.83
CA LYS A 102 2.74 6.38 -4.20
C LYS A 102 3.52 5.37 -5.04
N VAL A 103 2.81 4.61 -5.87
CA VAL A 103 3.39 3.77 -6.92
C VAL A 103 3.87 4.66 -8.06
N THR A 104 5.09 4.41 -8.54
CA THR A 104 5.74 5.22 -9.58
C THR A 104 5.84 4.50 -10.92
N GLU A 105 5.92 3.17 -10.92
CA GLU A 105 6.10 2.36 -12.13
C GLU A 105 5.38 1.01 -12.02
N ASN A 106 4.87 0.50 -13.16
CA ASN A 106 4.27 -0.84 -13.33
C ASN A 106 3.02 -1.14 -12.47
N LEU A 107 2.17 -0.14 -12.20
CA LEU A 107 0.95 -0.31 -11.42
C LEU A 107 0.01 -1.39 -12.01
N GLU A 108 0.02 -1.53 -13.33
CA GLU A 108 -0.75 -2.49 -14.10
C GLU A 108 -0.45 -3.96 -13.74
N PHE A 109 0.71 -4.27 -13.15
CA PHE A 109 1.04 -5.63 -12.73
C PHE A 109 0.10 -6.15 -11.65
N PHE A 110 -0.47 -5.27 -10.81
CA PHE A 110 -1.50 -5.71 -9.85
C PHE A 110 -2.67 -6.37 -10.55
N GLN A 111 -3.07 -5.92 -11.75
CA GLN A 111 -4.24 -6.48 -12.46
C GLN A 111 -4.07 -7.95 -12.84
N GLN A 112 -2.84 -8.44 -12.94
CA GLN A 112 -2.52 -9.85 -13.24
C GLN A 112 -2.56 -10.73 -11.99
N ALA A 113 -2.57 -10.14 -10.79
CA ALA A 113 -2.55 -10.87 -9.53
C ALA A 113 -3.84 -11.66 -9.29
N LYS A 114 -3.74 -12.72 -8.50
CA LYS A 114 -4.86 -13.52 -8.00
C LYS A 114 -4.92 -13.42 -6.48
N ASN A 115 -6.11 -13.52 -5.90
CA ASN A 115 -6.27 -13.51 -4.45
C ASN A 115 -5.40 -14.57 -3.78
N GLY A 116 -4.75 -14.21 -2.68
CA GLY A 116 -3.79 -15.05 -1.97
C GLY A 116 -2.34 -14.94 -2.45
N LEU A 117 -2.05 -14.14 -3.48
CA LEU A 117 -0.69 -14.00 -4.02
C LEU A 117 0.26 -13.37 -2.99
N ASN A 118 1.41 -14.00 -2.80
CA ASN A 118 2.48 -13.42 -1.99
C ASN A 118 2.99 -12.12 -2.63
N THR A 119 2.93 -11.05 -1.84
CA THR A 119 3.40 -9.72 -2.20
C THR A 119 4.50 -9.34 -1.21
N LYS A 120 5.71 -9.09 -1.71
CA LYS A 120 6.85 -8.69 -0.89
C LYS A 120 7.15 -7.21 -1.09
N ILE A 121 7.30 -6.46 -0.02
CA ILE A 121 7.68 -5.05 -0.06
C ILE A 121 9.05 -4.89 0.60
N SER A 122 9.94 -4.17 -0.06
CA SER A 122 11.30 -3.94 0.45
C SER A 122 11.86 -2.58 0.01
N LYS A 123 12.88 -2.12 0.74
CA LYS A 123 13.62 -0.90 0.40
C LYS A 123 14.47 -1.15 -0.84
N ILE A 124 14.53 -0.18 -1.74
CA ILE A 124 15.56 -0.17 -2.78
C ILE A 124 16.83 0.38 -2.12
N LYS A 125 17.86 -0.46 -1.97
CA LYS A 125 19.18 0.01 -1.54
C LYS A 125 19.70 0.95 -2.65
N SER A 126 19.98 2.20 -2.29
CA SER A 126 20.89 3.05 -3.07
C SER A 126 22.33 2.69 -2.73
#